data_AF-A0AAV1DCM8-F1
#
_entry.id   AF-A0AAV1DCM8-F1
#
_cell.length_a   1.000
_cell.length_b   1.000
_cell.length_c   1.000
_cell.angle_alpha   90.00
_cell.angle_beta   90.00
_cell.angle_gamma   90.00
#
_symmetry.space_group_name_H-M   'P 1'
#
loop_
_entity.id
_entity.type
_entity.pdbx_description
1 polymer ?
#
loop_
_entity_poly.entity_id
_entity_poly.type
_entity_poly.pdbx_seq_one_letter_code
_entity_poly.pdbx_strand_id
1 'polypeptide(L)'
;MGGCQGGYINIWTGFAISRNVRIIDLKIEEHCQARIPVSLYTCRTLESLASNGPFWVSAPSVVRLPKLEELYISLEFYNANEGEPPEVDGKLEIDAPALDFLCCDDHEWKEFSLKKLLFVEEVKLDLNANLNVNGHYIERCNSIARLIEALNHAVLLKLKGTIFEGLSNASTPLSVWFPRLTKLHTEYECCQWSALGAMRGYSVTLEVLKIKKFQCGKDAHMSCWKDPNQVPKSLSQSLTKVSFKDFQGFEDVLGMIRSSIAK
;
A
#
# COMPACT_ATOMS: atom_id res chain seq x y z
N MET A 1 0.06 -34.95 -6.91
CA MET A 1 0.05 -33.49 -7.03
C MET A 1 -0.88 -33.13 -8.17
N GLY A 2 -2.10 -32.69 -7.86
CA GLY A 2 -3.03 -32.21 -8.89
C GLY A 2 -2.61 -30.80 -9.28
N GLY A 3 -2.09 -30.62 -10.49
CA GLY A 3 -1.71 -29.29 -10.99
C GLY A 3 -2.94 -28.38 -11.00
N CYS A 4 -2.83 -27.22 -10.35
CA CYS A 4 -3.89 -26.23 -10.37
C CYS A 4 -4.12 -25.80 -11.82
N GLN A 5 -5.29 -26.11 -12.39
CA GLN A 5 -5.63 -25.75 -13.76
C GLN A 5 -5.98 -24.26 -13.81
N GLY A 6 -4.96 -23.40 -13.74
CA GLY A 6 -5.07 -21.94 -13.88
C GLY A 6 -5.77 -21.50 -15.18
N GLY A 7 -5.99 -22.40 -16.14
CA GLY A 7 -6.81 -22.15 -17.32
C GLY A 7 -8.28 -21.85 -17.03
N TYR A 8 -8.87 -22.41 -15.96
CA TYR A 8 -10.30 -22.21 -15.68
C TYR A 8 -10.66 -20.81 -15.22
N ILE A 9 -9.74 -20.10 -14.55
CA ILE A 9 -10.04 -18.76 -14.03
C ILE A 9 -10.34 -17.77 -15.16
N ASN A 10 -9.63 -17.87 -16.29
CA ASN A 10 -9.90 -17.08 -17.49
C ASN A 10 -11.29 -17.38 -18.08
N ILE A 11 -11.69 -18.66 -18.06
CA ILE A 11 -12.99 -19.10 -18.59
C ILE A 11 -14.11 -18.57 -17.70
N TRP A 12 -14.02 -18.77 -16.38
CA TRP A 12 -15.05 -18.34 -15.43
C TRP A 12 -15.21 -16.83 -15.38
N THR A 13 -14.09 -16.08 -15.36
CA THR A 13 -14.13 -14.62 -15.42
C THR A 13 -14.69 -14.13 -16.76
N GLY A 14 -14.35 -14.77 -17.88
CA GLY A 14 -14.95 -14.48 -19.18
C GLY A 14 -16.48 -14.64 -19.17
N PHE A 15 -16.99 -15.72 -18.58
CA PHE A 15 -18.43 -15.91 -18.40
C PHE A 15 -19.06 -14.85 -17.49
N ALA A 16 -18.45 -14.55 -16.33
CA ALA A 16 -18.95 -13.52 -15.42
C ALA A 16 -19.05 -12.15 -16.11
N ILE A 17 -18.01 -11.75 -16.84
CA ILE A 17 -17.98 -10.49 -17.60
C ILE A 17 -19.06 -10.48 -18.68
N SER A 18 -19.25 -11.60 -19.41
CA SER A 18 -20.30 -11.69 -20.44
C SER A 18 -21.72 -11.53 -19.89
N ARG A 19 -21.89 -11.75 -18.57
CA ARG A 19 -23.15 -11.58 -17.84
C ARG A 19 -23.25 -10.24 -17.11
N ASN A 20 -22.35 -9.29 -17.39
CA ASN A 20 -22.30 -7.97 -16.76
C ASN A 20 -22.20 -8.04 -15.23
N VAL A 21 -21.47 -9.02 -14.70
CA VAL A 21 -21.19 -9.10 -13.27
C VAL A 21 -20.47 -7.83 -12.82
N ARG A 22 -20.88 -7.33 -11.64
CA ARG A 22 -20.37 -6.11 -11.01
C ARG A 22 -19.33 -6.39 -9.93
N ILE A 23 -19.35 -7.57 -9.32
CA ILE A 23 -18.48 -7.94 -8.21
C ILE A 23 -17.80 -9.25 -8.56
N ILE A 24 -16.47 -9.27 -8.55
CA ILE A 24 -15.68 -10.47 -8.76
C ILE A 24 -14.69 -10.62 -7.60
N ASP A 25 -14.82 -11.73 -6.89
CA ASP A 25 -13.86 -12.16 -5.86
C ASP A 25 -13.12 -13.39 -6.37
N LEU A 26 -11.82 -13.24 -6.55
CA LEU A 26 -10.91 -14.29 -6.98
C LEU A 26 -10.11 -14.75 -5.77
N LYS A 27 -10.35 -16.00 -5.37
CA LYS A 27 -9.56 -16.65 -4.34
C LYS A 27 -8.94 -17.92 -4.89
N ILE A 28 -7.62 -18.03 -4.76
CA ILE A 28 -6.87 -19.24 -5.08
C ILE A 28 -6.14 -19.74 -3.84
N GLU A 29 -5.91 -21.04 -3.76
CA GLU A 29 -5.16 -21.65 -2.66
C GLU A 29 -3.68 -21.23 -2.73
N GLU A 30 -3.01 -21.14 -1.58
CA GLU A 30 -1.62 -20.69 -1.45
C GLU A 30 -0.61 -21.51 -2.29
N HIS A 31 -0.97 -22.74 -2.64
CA HIS A 31 -0.14 -23.65 -3.44
C HIS A 31 -0.43 -23.58 -4.95
N CYS A 32 -1.40 -22.77 -5.37
CA CYS A 32 -1.82 -22.62 -6.76
C CYS A 32 -1.44 -21.25 -7.29
N GLN A 33 -0.80 -21.17 -8.45
CA GLN A 33 -0.54 -19.89 -9.11
C GLN A 33 -1.54 -19.62 -10.23
N ALA A 34 -1.99 -18.37 -10.35
CA ALA A 34 -2.83 -17.95 -11.47
C ALA A 34 -2.50 -16.53 -11.93
N ARG A 35 -2.66 -16.30 -13.22
CA ARG A 35 -2.66 -14.96 -13.79
C ARG A 35 -4.00 -14.30 -13.51
N ILE A 36 -4.00 -13.03 -13.13
CA ILE A 36 -5.24 -12.25 -13.17
C ILE A 36 -5.73 -12.20 -14.63
N PRO A 37 -6.97 -12.62 -14.91
CA PRO A 37 -7.51 -12.66 -16.26
C PRO A 37 -7.50 -11.29 -16.95
N VAL A 38 -6.93 -11.24 -18.15
CA VAL A 38 -6.82 -10.01 -18.96
C VAL A 38 -8.19 -9.41 -19.29
N SER A 39 -9.22 -10.25 -19.38
CA SER A 39 -10.61 -9.83 -19.59
C SER A 39 -11.10 -8.86 -18.50
N LEU A 40 -10.63 -9.00 -17.26
CA LEU A 40 -11.01 -8.13 -16.15
C LEU A 40 -10.57 -6.69 -16.40
N TYR A 41 -9.37 -6.48 -16.96
CA TYR A 41 -8.78 -5.15 -17.16
C TYR A 41 -9.54 -4.24 -18.14
N THR A 42 -10.50 -4.80 -18.86
CA THR A 42 -11.34 -4.08 -19.82
C THR A 42 -12.84 -4.14 -19.46
N CYS A 43 -13.17 -4.74 -18.31
CA CYS A 43 -14.53 -4.87 -17.86
C CYS A 43 -15.12 -3.51 -17.47
N ARG A 44 -16.22 -3.11 -18.13
CA ARG A 44 -16.88 -1.82 -17.92
C ARG A 44 -17.98 -1.85 -16.86
N THR A 45 -18.35 -3.02 -16.38
CA THR A 45 -19.42 -3.23 -15.39
C THR A 45 -18.88 -3.52 -14.00
N LEU A 46 -17.58 -3.81 -13.89
CA LEU A 46 -16.94 -4.19 -12.64
C LEU A 46 -16.85 -2.98 -11.70
N GLU A 47 -17.39 -3.17 -10.51
CA GLU A 47 -17.44 -2.20 -9.41
C GLU A 47 -16.58 -2.65 -8.24
N SER A 48 -16.48 -3.96 -7.98
CA SER A 48 -15.60 -4.50 -6.94
C SER A 48 -14.78 -5.66 -7.48
N LEU A 49 -13.46 -5.58 -7.30
CA LEU A 49 -12.51 -6.64 -7.64
C LEU A 49 -11.69 -6.98 -6.41
N ALA A 50 -11.77 -8.23 -5.96
CA ALA A 50 -10.87 -8.78 -4.97
C ALA A 50 -10.03 -9.89 -5.59
N SER A 51 -8.71 -9.86 -5.37
CA SER A 51 -7.81 -10.97 -5.66
C SER A 51 -7.03 -11.35 -4.42
N ASN A 52 -7.23 -12.57 -3.93
CA ASN A 52 -6.58 -13.15 -2.76
C ASN A 52 -5.90 -14.47 -3.10
N GLY A 53 -4.60 -14.56 -2.80
CA GLY A 53 -3.72 -15.66 -3.13
C GLY A 53 -2.58 -15.24 -4.06
N PRO A 54 -1.71 -16.18 -4.47
CA PRO A 54 -0.51 -15.90 -5.27
C PRO A 54 -0.86 -15.63 -6.75
N PHE A 55 -1.55 -14.52 -6.96
CA PHE A 55 -1.82 -13.98 -8.28
C PHE A 55 -0.63 -13.21 -8.79
N TRP A 56 -0.37 -13.36 -10.10
CA TRP A 56 0.54 -12.47 -10.79
C TRP A 56 -0.20 -11.69 -11.87
N VAL A 57 0.25 -10.45 -12.03
CA VAL A 57 -0.33 -9.50 -12.95
C VAL A 57 0.51 -9.52 -14.23
N SER A 58 -0.07 -10.09 -15.28
CA SER A 58 0.36 -9.84 -16.65
C SER A 58 -0.62 -8.83 -17.23
N ALA A 59 -0.50 -7.58 -16.78
CA ALA A 59 -1.36 -6.51 -17.27
C ALA A 59 -0.77 -5.89 -18.54
N PRO A 60 -1.62 -5.41 -19.47
CA PRO A 60 -1.20 -4.38 -20.41
C PRO A 60 -0.73 -3.15 -19.62
N SER A 61 0.08 -2.31 -20.26
CA SER A 61 0.67 -1.11 -19.63
C SER A 61 -0.36 -0.16 -19.00
N VAL A 62 -1.63 -0.22 -19.42
CA VAL A 62 -2.73 0.56 -18.84
C VAL A 62 -3.97 -0.30 -18.70
N VAL A 63 -4.54 -0.33 -17.49
CA VAL A 63 -5.78 -1.01 -17.12
C VAL A 63 -6.87 0.03 -16.91
N ARG A 64 -8.02 -0.11 -17.59
CA ARG A 64 -9.13 0.86 -17.52
C ARG A 64 -10.37 0.24 -16.92
N LEU A 65 -10.73 0.69 -15.73
CA LEU A 65 -11.83 0.15 -14.94
C LEU A 65 -12.76 1.31 -14.53
N PRO A 66 -13.58 1.82 -15.45
CA PRO A 66 -14.26 3.12 -15.30
C PRO A 66 -15.32 3.15 -14.20
N LYS A 67 -15.84 2.00 -13.78
CA LYS A 67 -16.86 1.85 -12.73
C LYS A 67 -16.32 1.23 -11.45
N LEU A 68 -15.03 0.93 -11.37
CA LEU A 68 -14.47 0.25 -10.22
C LEU A 68 -14.42 1.19 -9.03
N GLU A 69 -15.19 0.83 -8.00
CA GLU A 69 -15.33 1.53 -6.72
C GLU A 69 -14.43 0.89 -5.66
N GLU A 70 -14.24 -0.42 -5.72
CA GLU A 70 -13.44 -1.19 -4.77
C GLU A 70 -12.39 -2.05 -5.45
N LEU A 71 -11.15 -1.94 -5.00
CA LEU A 71 -10.05 -2.76 -5.46
C LEU A 71 -9.29 -3.35 -4.28
N TYR A 72 -9.30 -4.68 -4.17
CA TYR A 72 -8.45 -5.44 -3.28
C TYR A 72 -7.48 -6.29 -4.12
N ILE A 73 -6.19 -6.00 -4.00
CA ILE A 73 -5.13 -6.74 -4.66
C ILE A 73 -4.17 -7.25 -3.58
N SER A 74 -4.07 -8.57 -3.46
CA SER A 74 -3.04 -9.25 -2.69
C SER A 74 -2.13 -10.00 -3.65
N LEU A 75 -0.83 -9.72 -3.57
CA LEU A 75 0.17 -10.23 -4.49
C LEU A 75 1.24 -10.93 -3.67
N GLU A 76 1.08 -12.23 -3.53
CA GLU A 76 2.06 -13.09 -2.87
C GLU A 76 2.89 -13.78 -3.95
N PHE A 77 4.22 -13.71 -3.82
CA PHE A 77 5.10 -14.55 -4.63
C PHE A 77 5.41 -15.85 -3.88
N TYR A 78 5.53 -16.93 -4.64
CA TYR A 78 6.00 -18.19 -4.12
C TYR A 78 7.51 -18.29 -4.33
N ASN A 79 8.29 -18.47 -3.25
CA ASN A 79 9.74 -18.70 -3.31
C ASN A 79 10.09 -19.80 -4.30
N ALA A 80 10.60 -19.40 -5.46
CA ALA A 80 10.99 -20.30 -6.52
C ALA A 80 12.35 -20.93 -6.18
N ASN A 81 12.35 -21.93 -5.31
CA ASN A 81 13.39 -22.96 -5.33
C ASN A 81 13.25 -23.87 -6.58
N GLU A 82 12.34 -23.57 -7.51
CA GLU A 82 12.09 -24.27 -8.76
C GLU A 82 11.88 -23.28 -9.93
N GLY A 83 12.99 -22.70 -10.42
CA GLY A 83 13.00 -21.96 -11.69
C GLY A 83 12.86 -20.44 -11.57
N GLU A 84 13.61 -19.70 -12.39
CA GLU A 84 13.55 -18.24 -12.42
C GLU A 84 12.11 -17.76 -12.67
N PRO A 85 11.61 -16.78 -11.88
CA PRO A 85 10.37 -16.10 -12.20
C PRO A 85 10.43 -15.58 -13.63
N PRO A 86 9.36 -15.72 -14.44
CA PRO A 86 9.29 -15.00 -15.70
C PRO A 86 9.51 -13.52 -15.40
N GLU A 87 10.40 -12.88 -16.15
CA GLU A 87 10.72 -11.46 -16.01
C GLU A 87 9.45 -10.64 -16.30
N VAL A 88 8.69 -10.32 -15.25
CA VAL A 88 7.47 -9.51 -15.39
C VAL A 88 7.90 -8.06 -15.44
N ASP A 89 8.14 -7.57 -16.66
CA ASP A 89 8.50 -6.18 -16.95
C ASP A 89 7.27 -5.25 -16.95
N GLY A 90 6.27 -5.58 -16.12
CA GLY A 90 4.94 -4.99 -16.17
C GLY A 90 4.80 -3.83 -15.20
N LYS A 91 4.93 -2.60 -15.70
CA LYS A 91 4.35 -1.43 -15.03
C LYS A 91 2.82 -1.57 -15.05
N LEU A 92 2.19 -1.81 -13.90
CA LEU A 92 0.73 -1.70 -13.79
C LEU A 92 0.36 -0.23 -13.62
N GLU A 93 -0.45 0.28 -14.54
CA GLU A 93 -1.10 1.58 -14.43
C GLU A 93 -2.62 1.38 -14.33
N ILE A 94 -3.21 1.71 -13.19
CA ILE A 94 -4.65 1.59 -12.96
C ILE A 94 -5.33 2.94 -13.20
N ASP A 95 -6.29 2.94 -14.14
CA ASP A 95 -7.18 4.05 -14.47
C ASP A 95 -8.61 3.71 -14.01
N ALA A 96 -8.90 4.04 -12.76
CA ALA A 96 -10.17 3.79 -12.07
C ALA A 96 -10.68 5.09 -11.43
N PRO A 97 -11.35 5.98 -12.19
CA PRO A 97 -11.76 7.30 -11.71
C PRO A 97 -12.84 7.27 -10.62
N ALA A 98 -13.59 6.17 -10.51
CA ALA A 98 -14.64 5.95 -9.51
C ALA A 98 -14.13 5.23 -8.26
N LEU A 99 -12.81 5.01 -8.13
CA LEU A 99 -12.27 4.20 -7.05
C LEU A 99 -12.39 4.93 -5.70
N ASP A 100 -13.17 4.34 -4.80
CA ASP A 100 -13.43 4.85 -3.46
C ASP A 100 -12.64 4.07 -2.40
N PHE A 101 -12.36 2.79 -2.65
CA PHE A 101 -11.60 1.91 -1.77
C PHE A 101 -10.45 1.21 -2.50
N LEU A 102 -9.24 1.36 -1.97
CA LEU A 102 -8.05 0.63 -2.44
C LEU A 102 -7.41 -0.15 -1.30
N CYS A 103 -7.20 -1.44 -1.49
CA CYS A 103 -6.37 -2.27 -0.63
C CYS A 103 -5.32 -2.97 -1.49
N CYS A 104 -4.05 -2.69 -1.19
CA CYS A 104 -2.91 -3.30 -1.87
C CYS A 104 -2.03 -3.96 -0.81
N ASP A 105 -1.86 -5.26 -0.93
CA ASP A 105 -0.88 -6.04 -0.19
C ASP A 105 0.14 -6.56 -1.22
N ASP A 106 1.32 -5.94 -1.22
CA ASP A 106 2.35 -6.19 -2.21
C ASP A 106 3.73 -6.25 -1.56
N HIS A 107 4.22 -7.48 -1.46
CA HIS A 107 5.53 -7.75 -0.91
C HIS A 107 6.63 -7.80 -1.97
N GLU A 108 6.33 -7.73 -3.28
CA GLU A 108 7.29 -8.16 -4.32
C GLU A 108 7.34 -7.36 -5.65
N TRP A 109 6.46 -6.39 -5.92
CA TRP A 109 6.44 -5.73 -7.23
C TRP A 109 7.58 -4.74 -7.46
N LYS A 110 8.06 -4.68 -8.70
CA LYS A 110 9.08 -3.72 -9.12
C LYS A 110 8.52 -2.30 -9.31
N GLU A 111 7.40 -2.17 -10.01
CA GLU A 111 6.80 -0.87 -10.32
C GLU A 111 5.26 -0.90 -10.26
N PHE A 112 4.70 -0.02 -9.43
CA PHE A 112 3.26 0.20 -9.31
C PHE A 112 2.97 1.68 -9.56
N SER A 113 1.98 1.98 -10.41
CA SER A 113 1.55 3.34 -10.65
C SER A 113 0.03 3.44 -10.68
N LEU A 114 -0.49 4.50 -10.08
CA LEU A 114 -1.89 4.87 -10.19
C LEU A 114 -1.95 6.12 -11.03
N LYS A 115 -2.89 6.18 -11.98
CA LYS A 115 -3.31 7.50 -12.44
C LYS A 115 -3.93 8.24 -11.28
N LYS A 116 -3.83 9.57 -11.31
CA LYS A 116 -4.33 10.47 -10.27
C LYS A 116 -5.75 10.08 -9.85
N LEU A 117 -5.88 9.53 -8.64
CA LEU A 117 -7.16 9.15 -8.05
C LEU A 117 -7.76 10.38 -7.38
N LEU A 118 -8.86 10.89 -7.94
CA LEU A 118 -9.45 12.16 -7.47
C LEU A 118 -10.36 11.98 -6.24
N PHE A 119 -10.88 10.77 -6.03
CA PHE A 119 -11.99 10.55 -5.09
C PHE A 119 -11.79 9.45 -4.05
N VAL A 120 -10.67 8.71 -4.10
CA VAL A 120 -10.42 7.60 -3.18
C VAL A 120 -10.61 8.01 -1.71
N GLU A 121 -11.53 7.36 -1.02
CA GLU A 121 -11.85 7.67 0.37
C GLU A 121 -10.92 6.94 1.32
N GLU A 122 -10.76 5.62 1.11
CA GLU A 122 -9.98 4.76 1.98
C GLU A 122 -8.92 3.99 1.19
N VAL A 123 -7.68 4.07 1.67
CA VAL A 123 -6.56 3.31 1.14
C VAL A 123 -5.91 2.49 2.25
N LYS A 124 -5.62 1.23 1.95
CA LYS A 124 -4.82 0.32 2.76
C LYS A 124 -3.64 -0.15 1.91
N LEU A 125 -2.44 0.14 2.36
CA LEU A 125 -1.22 -0.34 1.73
C LEU A 125 -0.43 -1.15 2.75
N ASP A 126 -0.06 -2.37 2.37
CA ASP A 126 0.94 -3.18 3.05
C ASP A 126 2.04 -3.50 2.03
N LEU A 127 3.16 -2.76 2.09
CA LEU A 127 4.20 -2.86 1.06
C LEU A 127 5.55 -3.18 1.68
N ASN A 128 6.31 -4.02 0.99
CA ASN A 128 7.70 -4.26 1.34
C ASN A 128 8.66 -3.48 0.42
N ALA A 129 9.49 -2.64 1.04
CA ALA A 129 10.60 -1.91 0.43
C ALA A 129 11.91 -2.74 0.42
N ASN A 130 12.05 -3.75 1.29
CA ASN A 130 13.34 -4.45 1.55
C ASN A 130 13.66 -5.59 0.58
N LEU A 131 13.10 -5.56 -0.62
CA LEU A 131 13.46 -6.49 -1.68
C LEU A 131 14.78 -6.06 -2.29
N ASN A 132 15.88 -6.51 -1.71
CA ASN A 132 17.21 -6.34 -2.30
C ASN A 132 17.45 -7.36 -3.44
N VAL A 133 16.45 -7.51 -4.31
CA VAL A 133 16.54 -8.38 -5.48
C VAL A 133 17.19 -7.54 -6.57
N ASN A 134 18.46 -7.84 -6.86
CA ASN A 134 19.19 -7.33 -8.03
C ASN A 134 19.50 -5.82 -8.04
N GLY A 135 19.58 -5.16 -6.87
CA GLY A 135 20.04 -3.75 -6.79
C GLY A 135 18.99 -2.69 -7.12
N HIS A 136 17.72 -3.07 -7.30
CA HIS A 136 16.62 -2.15 -7.61
C HIS A 136 15.96 -1.51 -6.37
N TYR A 137 16.60 -1.56 -5.20
CA TYR A 137 16.06 -1.04 -3.94
C TYR A 137 15.60 0.43 -4.05
N ILE A 138 16.44 1.29 -4.65
CA ILE A 138 16.12 2.71 -4.82
C ILE A 138 14.93 2.91 -5.76
N GLU A 139 14.83 2.13 -6.84
CA GLU A 139 13.71 2.20 -7.78
C GLU A 139 12.40 1.78 -7.11
N ARG A 140 12.43 0.75 -6.27
CA ARG A 140 11.27 0.33 -5.45
C ARG A 140 10.87 1.44 -4.48
N CYS A 141 11.83 2.06 -3.79
CA CYS A 141 11.58 3.21 -2.92
C CYS A 141 10.90 4.37 -3.67
N ASN A 142 11.39 4.69 -4.88
CA ASN A 142 10.80 5.71 -5.74
C ASN A 142 9.39 5.33 -6.24
N SER A 143 9.13 4.05 -6.52
CA SER A 143 7.80 3.55 -6.86
C SER A 143 6.81 3.69 -5.71
N ILE A 144 7.23 3.35 -4.47
CA ILE A 144 6.42 3.57 -3.27
C ILE A 144 6.13 5.07 -3.09
N ALA A 145 7.13 5.94 -3.27
CA ALA A 145 6.93 7.38 -3.18
C ALA A 145 5.89 7.88 -4.20
N ARG A 146 6.03 7.52 -5.49
CA ARG A 146 5.06 7.88 -6.55
C ARG A 146 3.65 7.35 -6.26
N LEU A 147 3.53 6.13 -5.74
CA LEU A 147 2.26 5.56 -5.32
C LEU A 147 1.62 6.42 -4.22
N ILE A 148 2.37 6.71 -3.15
CA ILE A 148 1.89 7.56 -2.06
C ILE A 148 1.51 8.96 -2.56
N GLU A 149 2.25 9.52 -3.52
CA GLU A 149 1.91 10.81 -4.13
C GLU A 149 0.58 10.79 -4.89
N ALA A 150 0.29 9.70 -5.60
CA ALA A 150 -0.95 9.54 -6.34
C ALA A 150 -2.21 9.43 -5.44
N LEU A 151 -2.01 9.18 -4.14
CA LEU A 151 -3.07 9.01 -3.12
C LEU A 151 -3.33 10.29 -2.33
N ASN A 152 -2.91 11.44 -2.84
CA ASN A 152 -3.03 12.72 -2.14
C ASN A 152 -4.47 13.17 -1.84
N HIS A 153 -5.48 12.60 -2.50
CA HIS A 153 -6.90 12.88 -2.23
C HIS A 153 -7.55 11.96 -1.20
N ALA A 154 -6.79 10.99 -0.64
CA ALA A 154 -7.30 10.03 0.34
C ALA A 154 -7.80 10.71 1.63
N VAL A 155 -8.93 10.22 2.16
CA VAL A 155 -9.48 10.66 3.45
C VAL A 155 -8.90 9.84 4.59
N LEU A 156 -8.71 8.54 4.37
CA LEU A 156 -8.14 7.58 5.30
C LEU A 156 -7.00 6.81 4.63
N LEU A 157 -5.79 6.94 5.17
CA LEU A 157 -4.63 6.13 4.78
C LEU A 157 -4.26 5.15 5.89
N LYS A 158 -4.18 3.87 5.56
CA LYS A 158 -3.61 2.83 6.42
C LYS A 158 -2.35 2.30 5.76
N LEU A 159 -1.21 2.51 6.39
CA LEU A 159 0.11 2.15 5.88
C LEU A 159 0.73 1.08 6.79
N LYS A 160 1.23 0.01 6.19
CA LYS A 160 1.89 -1.12 6.84
C LYS A 160 3.15 -1.55 6.09
N GLY A 161 3.87 -2.52 6.66
CA GLY A 161 5.11 -3.03 6.10
C GLY A 161 6.25 -2.02 6.26
N THR A 162 7.11 -1.96 5.25
CA THR A 162 8.33 -1.13 5.23
C THR A 162 8.18 0.09 4.32
N ILE A 163 6.94 0.55 4.09
CA ILE A 163 6.61 1.76 3.29
C ILE A 163 7.45 2.96 3.74
N PHE A 164 7.54 3.19 5.04
CA PHE A 164 8.23 4.33 5.62
C PHE A 164 9.75 4.29 5.44
N GLU A 165 10.34 3.11 5.49
CA GLU A 165 11.72 2.89 5.08
C GLU A 165 11.90 3.20 3.58
N GLY A 166 10.99 2.72 2.73
CA GLY A 166 10.98 3.06 1.31
C GLY A 166 10.93 4.57 1.06
N LEU A 167 10.04 5.28 1.76
CA LEU A 167 9.91 6.74 1.65
C LEU A 167 11.16 7.49 2.13
N SER A 168 11.85 6.98 3.16
CA SER A 168 13.06 7.61 3.69
C SER A 168 14.27 7.45 2.77
N ASN A 169 14.29 6.38 1.98
CA ASN A 169 15.39 6.04 1.07
C ASN A 169 15.08 6.39 -0.41
N ALA A 170 13.89 6.89 -0.70
CA ALA A 170 13.54 7.38 -2.02
C ALA A 170 14.45 8.55 -2.43
N SER A 171 14.90 8.56 -3.68
CA SER A 171 15.75 9.64 -4.22
C SER A 171 15.00 10.96 -4.34
N THR A 172 13.69 10.88 -4.58
CA THR A 172 12.80 12.04 -4.66
C THR A 172 11.92 12.08 -3.42
N PRO A 173 12.02 13.12 -2.58
CA PRO A 173 11.12 13.27 -1.44
C PRO A 173 9.68 13.51 -1.93
N LEU A 174 8.71 13.15 -1.10
CA LEU A 174 7.31 13.44 -1.38
C LEU A 174 7.12 14.94 -1.57
N SER A 175 6.51 15.31 -2.70
CA SER A 175 6.27 16.70 -3.10
C SER A 175 4.81 17.12 -2.91
N VAL A 176 3.93 16.18 -2.54
CA VAL A 176 2.49 16.41 -2.46
C VAL A 176 1.99 16.69 -1.05
N TRP A 177 0.92 17.47 -0.99
CA TRP A 177 0.12 17.68 0.21
C TRP A 177 -1.10 16.76 0.18
N PHE A 178 -1.59 16.33 1.34
CA PHE A 178 -2.78 15.48 1.46
C PHE A 178 -3.99 16.27 1.97
N PRO A 179 -4.65 17.14 1.17
CA PRO A 179 -5.59 18.13 1.69
C PRO A 179 -6.86 17.57 2.35
N ARG A 180 -7.19 16.30 2.09
CA ARG A 180 -8.41 15.65 2.60
C ARG A 180 -8.14 14.62 3.69
N LEU A 181 -6.87 14.35 4.00
CA LEU A 181 -6.50 13.27 4.92
C LEU A 181 -6.94 13.63 6.34
N THR A 182 -7.95 12.91 6.85
CA THR A 182 -8.47 13.08 8.22
C THR A 182 -8.01 11.97 9.14
N LYS A 183 -7.63 10.82 8.59
CA LYS A 183 -7.23 9.65 9.37
C LYS A 183 -5.96 9.03 8.78
N LEU A 184 -4.95 8.89 9.60
CA LEU A 184 -3.73 8.17 9.27
C LEU A 184 -3.51 7.05 10.27
N HIS A 185 -3.44 5.81 9.77
CA HIS A 185 -3.06 4.67 10.56
C HIS A 185 -1.73 4.12 10.04
N THR A 186 -0.78 3.91 10.92
CA THR A 186 0.54 3.38 10.57
C THR A 186 0.89 2.18 11.45
N GLU A 187 1.44 1.15 10.82
CA GLU A 187 2.18 0.08 11.48
C GLU A 187 3.65 0.23 11.06
N TYR A 188 4.58 0.31 12.00
CA TYR A 188 6.00 0.49 11.68
C TYR A 188 6.90 -0.39 12.52
N GLU A 189 8.07 -0.66 11.94
CA GLU A 189 9.21 -1.21 12.63
C GLU A 189 9.98 -0.13 13.38
N CYS A 190 10.74 -0.54 14.39
CA CYS A 190 11.22 0.28 15.50
C CYS A 190 12.06 1.53 15.13
N CYS A 191 12.52 1.68 13.89
CA CYS A 191 13.41 2.77 13.47
C CYS A 191 12.90 3.66 12.32
N GLN A 192 11.66 3.48 11.87
CA GLN A 192 11.14 4.19 10.68
C GLN A 192 10.40 5.49 11.02
N TRP A 193 10.56 6.00 12.23
CA TRP A 193 9.87 7.19 12.71
C TRP A 193 10.22 8.47 11.96
N SER A 194 11.47 8.63 11.55
CA SER A 194 11.90 9.79 10.75
C SER A 194 11.13 9.90 9.44
N ALA A 195 10.56 8.79 8.95
CA ALA A 195 9.74 8.76 7.75
C ALA A 195 8.37 9.40 7.93
N LEU A 196 7.83 9.48 9.15
CA LEU A 196 6.68 10.35 9.40
C LEU A 196 7.06 11.80 9.09
N GLY A 197 8.32 12.18 9.33
CA GLY A 197 8.87 13.45 8.90
C GLY A 197 9.06 13.56 7.38
N ALA A 198 9.13 12.45 6.63
CA ALA A 198 9.18 12.47 5.16
C ALA A 198 7.83 12.84 4.54
N MET A 199 6.72 12.60 5.25
CA MET A 199 5.42 13.21 4.93
C MET A 199 5.37 14.67 5.40
N ARG A 200 6.33 15.48 4.94
CA ARG A 200 6.39 16.91 5.21
C ARG A 200 5.13 17.55 4.62
N GLY A 201 4.29 18.13 5.48
CA GLY A 201 3.03 18.73 5.07
C GLY A 201 1.83 17.82 5.26
N TYR A 202 1.73 17.20 6.43
CA TYR A 202 0.46 16.61 6.88
C TYR A 202 -0.69 17.57 6.64
N SER A 203 -1.81 16.98 6.22
CA SER A 203 -3.07 17.69 6.09
C SER A 203 -3.33 18.57 7.31
N VAL A 204 -3.78 19.80 7.06
CA VAL A 204 -4.37 20.64 8.11
C VAL A 204 -5.65 20.03 8.66
N THR A 205 -6.20 19.00 8.01
CA THR A 205 -7.42 18.29 8.40
C THR A 205 -7.15 16.98 9.15
N LEU A 206 -5.92 16.62 9.50
CA LEU A 206 -5.63 15.33 10.12
C LEU A 206 -6.16 15.28 11.56
N GLU A 207 -7.26 14.55 11.76
CA GLU A 207 -7.95 14.44 13.06
C GLU A 207 -7.53 13.22 13.87
N VAL A 208 -7.23 12.10 13.19
CA VAL A 208 -6.93 10.83 13.84
C VAL A 208 -5.58 10.30 13.39
N LEU A 209 -4.67 10.14 14.35
CA LEU A 209 -3.40 9.44 14.17
C LEU A 209 -3.42 8.14 14.98
N LYS A 210 -3.36 6.99 14.29
CA LYS A 210 -3.16 5.70 14.95
C LYS A 210 -1.80 5.16 14.58
N ILE A 211 -1.10 4.77 15.61
CA ILE A 211 0.26 4.31 15.54
C ILE A 211 0.29 2.96 16.25
N LYS A 212 0.79 1.94 15.55
CA LYS A 212 0.99 0.61 16.10
C LYS A 212 2.42 0.18 15.86
N LYS A 213 3.07 -0.30 16.92
CA LYS A 213 4.41 -0.88 16.82
C LYS A 213 4.29 -2.27 16.20
N PHE A 214 4.97 -2.49 15.08
CA PHE A 214 5.22 -3.83 14.57
C PHE A 214 6.34 -4.49 15.39
N GLN A 215 6.23 -5.79 15.66
CA GLN A 215 7.22 -6.51 16.46
C GLN A 215 8.55 -6.55 15.70
N CYS A 216 9.42 -5.63 16.06
CA CYS A 216 10.83 -5.63 15.69
C CYS A 216 11.47 -6.83 16.43
N GLY A 217 12.36 -7.60 15.78
CA GLY A 217 12.97 -8.82 16.34
C GLY A 217 13.63 -8.61 17.72
N LYS A 218 14.02 -9.69 18.40
CA LYS A 218 14.51 -9.66 19.80
C LYS A 218 15.68 -8.68 20.05
N ASP A 219 16.40 -8.28 19.00
CA ASP A 219 17.56 -7.37 19.06
C ASP A 219 17.24 -5.93 18.62
N ALA A 220 15.95 -5.58 18.53
CA ALA A 220 15.50 -4.28 18.08
C ALA A 220 15.95 -3.11 18.96
N HIS A 221 16.63 -2.16 18.33
CA HIS A 221 17.23 -0.95 18.90
C HIS A 221 16.34 -0.26 19.95
N MET A 222 16.87 -0.09 21.16
CA MET A 222 16.21 0.59 22.28
C MET A 222 16.09 2.12 22.12
N SER A 223 16.62 2.74 21.05
CA SER A 223 16.80 4.20 20.99
C SER A 223 16.66 4.84 19.61
N CYS A 224 15.92 4.24 18.67
CA CYS A 224 15.75 4.83 17.34
C CYS A 224 14.89 6.11 17.33
N TRP A 225 14.24 6.44 18.43
CA TRP A 225 13.61 7.74 18.58
C TRP A 225 14.66 8.83 18.73
N LYS A 226 14.76 9.66 17.70
CA LYS A 226 15.36 10.98 17.85
C LYS A 226 14.21 11.94 18.11
N ASP A 227 14.35 12.77 19.14
CA ASP A 227 13.40 13.84 19.41
C ASP A 227 13.10 14.55 18.07
N PRO A 228 11.85 14.53 17.58
CA PRO A 228 11.49 15.26 16.39
C PRO A 228 11.62 16.73 16.76
N ASN A 229 12.81 17.29 16.56
CA ASN A 229 13.10 18.72 16.68
C ASN A 229 12.14 19.58 15.83
N GLN A 230 11.33 18.93 14.98
CA GLN A 230 10.27 19.50 14.17
C GLN A 230 9.12 18.50 14.02
N VAL A 231 8.36 18.19 15.09
CA VAL A 231 6.98 17.71 14.86
C VAL A 231 6.34 18.76 13.97
N PRO A 232 5.87 18.41 12.76
CA PRO A 232 5.23 19.38 11.88
C PRO A 232 4.12 20.09 12.67
N LYS A 233 4.21 21.41 12.81
CA LYS A 233 3.19 22.22 13.51
C LYS A 233 1.78 21.99 12.97
N SER A 234 1.66 21.49 11.74
CA SER A 234 0.40 21.10 11.12
C SER A 234 -0.29 19.91 11.81
N LEU A 235 0.47 18.99 12.43
CA LEU A 235 -0.11 17.88 13.19
C LEU A 235 -0.82 18.35 14.47
N SER A 236 -0.30 19.36 15.16
CA SER A 236 -0.85 19.75 16.47
C SER A 236 -2.15 20.54 16.41
N GLN A 237 -2.53 21.08 15.24
CA GLN A 237 -3.68 22.00 15.14
C GLN A 237 -5.04 21.29 14.98
N SER A 238 -5.09 20.13 14.31
CA SER A 238 -6.35 19.43 14.00
C SER A 238 -6.48 18.04 14.62
N LEU A 239 -5.42 17.48 15.18
CA LEU A 239 -5.48 16.17 15.84
C LEU A 239 -6.43 16.20 17.04
N THR A 240 -7.50 15.42 16.96
CA THR A 240 -8.46 15.22 18.04
C THR A 240 -8.25 13.87 18.74
N LYS A 241 -7.61 12.92 18.06
CA LYS A 241 -7.37 11.57 18.58
C LYS A 241 -6.00 11.05 18.16
N VAL A 242 -5.21 10.66 19.16
CA VAL A 242 -3.97 9.92 18.96
C VAL A 242 -4.08 8.58 19.69
N SER A 243 -3.73 7.49 19.01
CA SER A 243 -3.79 6.13 19.56
C SER A 243 -2.45 5.44 19.37
N PHE A 244 -1.89 4.95 20.46
CA PHE A 244 -0.68 4.15 20.48
C PHE A 244 -1.02 2.72 20.86
N LYS A 245 -0.59 1.74 20.06
CA LYS A 245 -0.80 0.31 20.34
C LYS A 245 0.52 -0.45 20.29
N ASP A 246 0.66 -1.42 21.19
CA ASP A 246 1.80 -2.35 21.26
C ASP A 246 3.14 -1.68 21.64
N PHE A 247 3.08 -0.56 22.36
CA PHE A 247 4.24 0.08 22.99
C PHE A 247 4.46 -0.44 24.40
N GLN A 248 5.73 -0.66 24.76
CA GLN A 248 6.11 -1.11 26.09
C GLN A 248 6.38 0.06 27.08
N GLY A 249 6.00 1.30 26.72
CA GLY A 249 6.10 2.46 27.62
C GLY A 249 7.51 2.99 27.82
N PHE A 250 8.39 2.87 26.82
CA PHE A 250 9.73 3.44 26.84
C PHE A 250 9.70 4.99 26.81
N GLU A 251 10.76 5.63 27.35
CA GLU A 251 10.92 7.09 27.47
C GLU A 251 10.73 7.85 26.13
N ASP A 252 11.09 7.22 25.02
CA ASP A 252 10.88 7.72 23.66
C ASP A 252 9.40 7.95 23.32
N VAL A 253 8.52 7.03 23.75
CA VAL A 253 7.07 7.14 23.56
C VAL A 253 6.51 8.32 24.36
N LEU A 254 7.06 8.60 25.54
CA LEU A 254 6.66 9.75 26.35
C LEU A 254 7.11 11.08 25.73
N GLY A 255 8.32 11.13 25.15
CA GLY A 255 8.80 12.27 24.38
C GLY A 255 7.86 12.63 23.21
N MET A 256 7.37 11.61 22.49
CA MET A 256 6.39 11.77 21.42
C MET A 256 5.04 12.33 21.88
N ILE A 257 4.48 11.77 22.96
CA ILE A 257 3.20 12.25 23.50
C ILE A 257 3.33 13.72 23.90
N ARG A 258 4.45 14.09 24.51
CA ARG A 258 4.75 15.48 24.88
C ARG A 258 4.81 16.40 23.67
N SER A 259 5.52 16.01 22.60
CA SER A 259 5.67 16.85 21.40
C SER A 259 4.41 16.93 20.53
N SER A 260 3.53 15.92 20.59
CA SER A 260 2.27 15.90 19.84
C SER A 260 1.15 16.68 20.52
N ILE A 261 1.22 16.87 21.85
CA ILE A 261 0.21 17.54 22.68
C ILE A 261 0.64 18.98 23.05
N ALA A 262 1.93 19.31 22.96
CA ALA A 262 2.43 20.66 23.19
C ALA A 262 1.82 21.64 22.18
N LYS A 263 0.82 22.39 22.64
CA LYS A 263 0.22 23.54 21.95
C LYS A 263 1.18 24.72 21.92
#